data_AF-A0AA39LYQ8-F1
#
_entry.id   AF-A0AA39LYQ8-F1
#
_cell.length_a   1.000
_cell.length_b   1.000
_cell.length_c   1.000
_cell.angle_alpha   90.00
_cell.angle_beta   90.00
_cell.angle_gamma   90.00
#
_symmetry.space_group_name_H-M   'P 1'
#
loop_
_entity.id
_entity.type
_entity.pdbx_description
1 polymer ?
#
loop_
_entity_poly.entity_id
_entity_poly.type
_entity_poly.pdbx_seq_one_letter_code
_entity_poly.pdbx_strand_id
1 'polypeptide(L)'
;MMENVSPTFCSGVISLLRLVPYETKKKFEYISPSWKLACSAYAENSETLKIIVRPKTTCTRWEYCFVGTKYFSLEEMLKKNRNMTRINNVVFQYGKMAHQQFREISKEELKTQLIPYVAAQLNRFSTLQCDLERSPETEDVLGAFYKASSNRASFTSITMNYQGQASEDFLAAQIEDSASCSVILRGTGWPITVKHHLLTLIAGKAYYLNVCETDIDLDPVTFASIFNLWLKKKTDSHNKTSFPQVSDFTAMKQIRPDLQIPKDREFTGVEWSLGEKTTAETDKHRLGFYVHQKDTYISFH
;
A
#
# COMPACT_ATOMS: atom_id res chain seq x y z
N MET A 1 -37.54 10.87 17.69
CA MET A 1 -37.09 11.69 18.84
C MET A 1 -35.59 12.06 18.71
N MET A 2 -35.12 12.48 17.52
CA MET A 2 -33.71 12.84 17.27
C MET A 2 -33.60 14.05 16.31
N GLU A 3 -34.64 14.89 16.24
CA GLU A 3 -34.77 15.91 15.18
C GLU A 3 -34.07 17.25 15.50
N ASN A 4 -33.73 17.52 16.76
CA ASN A 4 -33.14 18.81 17.18
C ASN A 4 -31.67 18.71 17.61
N VAL A 5 -30.84 18.06 16.80
CA VAL A 5 -29.39 18.11 16.98
C VAL A 5 -28.83 19.31 16.21
N SER A 6 -27.99 20.13 16.85
CA SER A 6 -27.44 21.33 16.21
C SER A 6 -26.53 20.96 15.03
N PRO A 7 -26.57 21.72 13.91
CA PRO A 7 -25.69 21.46 12.76
C PRO A 7 -24.20 21.48 13.11
N THR A 8 -23.79 22.29 14.09
CA THR A 8 -22.42 22.36 14.60
C THR A 8 -22.00 21.07 15.27
N PHE A 9 -22.87 20.48 16.10
CA PHE A 9 -22.61 19.17 16.71
C PHE A 9 -22.47 18.09 15.64
N CYS A 10 -23.41 18.03 14.69
CA CYS A 10 -23.34 17.04 13.59
C CYS A 10 -22.04 17.17 12.80
N SER A 11 -21.64 18.39 12.45
CA SER A 11 -20.37 18.68 11.76
C SER A 11 -19.17 18.23 12.58
N GLY A 12 -19.17 18.49 13.90
CA GLY A 12 -18.15 18.03 14.82
C GLY A 12 -18.01 16.51 14.80
N VAL A 13 -19.12 15.79 14.95
CA VAL A 13 -19.14 14.32 14.94
C VAL A 13 -18.66 13.76 13.60
N ILE A 14 -19.18 14.25 12.47
CA ILE A 14 -18.77 13.78 11.14
C ILE A 14 -17.27 13.99 10.92
N SER A 15 -16.74 15.13 11.36
CA SER A 15 -15.32 15.44 11.24
C SER A 15 -14.44 14.47 12.05
N LEU A 16 -14.92 14.02 13.21
CA LEU A 16 -14.24 13.06 14.07
C LEU A 16 -14.29 11.63 13.51
N LEU A 17 -15.40 11.25 12.87
CA LEU A 17 -15.56 9.92 12.28
C LEU A 17 -14.66 9.69 11.07
N ARG A 18 -14.11 10.76 10.46
CA ARG A 18 -13.19 10.69 9.31
C ARG A 18 -13.69 9.77 8.17
N LEU A 19 -15.01 9.81 7.90
CA LEU A 19 -15.66 8.99 6.86
C LEU A 19 -15.31 9.43 5.43
N VAL A 20 -15.01 8.48 4.54
CA VAL A 20 -14.75 8.80 3.12
C VAL A 20 -15.96 9.50 2.50
N PRO A 21 -15.82 10.64 1.78
CA PRO A 21 -16.96 11.47 1.40
C PRO A 21 -18.07 10.70 0.65
N TYR A 22 -17.69 9.74 -0.19
CA TYR A 22 -18.67 8.90 -0.90
C TYR A 22 -19.42 7.92 0.03
N GLU A 23 -18.78 7.39 1.08
CA GLU A 23 -19.45 6.55 2.08
C GLU A 23 -20.44 7.39 2.90
N THR A 24 -20.07 8.62 3.21
CA THR A 24 -20.88 9.55 3.99
C THR A 24 -22.20 9.86 3.30
N LYS A 25 -22.21 10.06 1.97
CA LYS A 25 -23.45 10.35 1.24
C LYS A 25 -24.46 9.21 1.31
N LYS A 26 -24.00 7.96 1.16
CA LYS A 26 -24.86 6.76 1.20
C LYS A 26 -25.33 6.42 2.62
N LYS A 27 -24.42 6.45 3.60
CA LYS A 27 -24.74 6.07 4.99
C LYS A 27 -25.73 7.04 5.65
N PHE A 28 -25.75 8.31 5.21
CA PHE A 28 -26.55 9.37 5.83
C PHE A 28 -27.75 9.82 4.98
N GLU A 29 -28.08 9.10 3.91
CA GLU A 29 -29.19 9.44 3.01
C GLU A 29 -30.55 9.48 3.72
N TYR A 30 -30.72 8.65 4.76
CA TYR A 30 -31.97 8.51 5.53
C TYR A 30 -31.94 9.25 6.88
N ILE A 31 -30.98 10.13 7.12
CA ILE A 31 -30.80 10.82 8.41
C ILE A 31 -31.41 12.22 8.35
N SER A 32 -31.75 12.78 9.52
CA SER A 32 -32.41 14.09 9.62
C SER A 32 -31.67 15.20 8.85
N PRO A 33 -32.39 16.27 8.42
CA PRO A 33 -31.83 17.32 7.56
C PRO A 33 -30.51 17.93 8.06
N SER A 34 -30.33 18.09 9.39
CA SER A 34 -29.10 18.60 9.99
C SER A 34 -27.87 17.74 9.71
N TRP A 35 -28.00 16.41 9.79
CA TRP A 35 -26.90 15.50 9.46
C TRP A 35 -26.58 15.52 7.98
N LYS A 36 -27.61 15.57 7.12
CA LYS A 36 -27.41 15.67 5.67
C LYS A 36 -26.64 16.94 5.29
N LEU A 37 -27.00 18.09 5.86
CA LEU A 37 -26.29 19.35 5.66
C LEU A 37 -24.84 19.27 6.14
N ALA A 38 -24.61 18.73 7.34
CA ALA A 38 -23.27 18.56 7.87
C ALA A 38 -22.42 17.59 7.04
N CYS A 39 -23.01 16.52 6.50
CA CYS A 39 -22.34 15.57 5.59
C CYS A 39 -21.98 16.23 4.26
N SER A 40 -22.88 17.00 3.66
CA SER A 40 -22.60 17.75 2.43
C SER A 40 -21.50 18.77 2.64
N ALA A 41 -21.60 19.58 3.70
CA ALA A 41 -20.56 20.54 4.05
C ALA A 41 -19.21 19.84 4.31
N TYR A 42 -19.21 18.70 4.99
CA TYR A 42 -18.00 17.91 5.17
C TYR A 42 -17.42 17.44 3.83
N ALA A 43 -18.25 16.87 2.95
CA ALA A 43 -17.81 16.37 1.65
C ALA A 43 -17.24 17.48 0.75
N GLU A 44 -17.87 18.66 0.76
CA GLU A 44 -17.45 19.84 -0.01
C GLU A 44 -16.15 20.47 0.53
N ASN A 45 -15.95 20.46 1.84
CA ASN A 45 -14.79 21.09 2.47
C ASN A 45 -13.64 20.12 2.74
N SER A 46 -13.87 18.81 2.64
CA SER A 46 -12.83 17.80 2.87
C SER A 46 -11.87 17.73 1.68
N GLU A 47 -10.57 17.72 1.97
CA GLU A 47 -9.52 17.59 0.99
C GLU A 47 -8.80 16.26 1.17
N THR A 48 -8.70 15.51 0.06
CA THR A 48 -7.88 14.32 -0.02
C THR A 48 -6.62 14.66 -0.80
N LEU A 49 -5.48 14.41 -0.20
CA LEU A 49 -4.17 14.82 -0.70
C LEU A 49 -3.26 13.61 -0.91
N LYS A 50 -2.44 13.72 -1.95
CA LYS A 50 -1.21 12.96 -2.11
C LYS A 50 -0.04 13.79 -1.60
N ILE A 51 0.89 13.18 -0.88
CA ILE A 51 2.19 13.80 -0.60
C ILE A 51 3.29 13.06 -1.35
N ILE A 52 4.18 13.83 -1.96
CA ILE A 52 5.40 13.33 -2.58
C ILE A 52 6.57 13.93 -1.81
N VAL A 53 7.49 13.07 -1.34
CA VAL A 53 8.71 13.43 -0.62
C VAL A 53 9.90 12.86 -1.39
N ARG A 54 10.98 13.63 -1.48
CA ARG A 54 12.16 13.23 -2.26
C ARG A 54 13.43 13.84 -1.70
N PRO A 55 14.59 13.18 -1.83
CA PRO A 55 15.87 13.83 -1.63
C PRO A 55 16.17 14.78 -2.80
N LYS A 56 16.87 15.87 -2.52
CA LYS A 56 17.41 16.78 -3.55
C LYS A 56 18.75 16.20 -4.03
N THR A 57 18.95 16.12 -5.34
CA THR A 57 20.15 15.44 -5.90
C THR A 57 21.44 16.22 -5.68
N THR A 58 21.35 17.52 -5.41
CA THR A 58 22.51 18.42 -5.33
C THR A 58 22.95 18.74 -3.91
N CYS A 59 22.21 18.31 -2.88
CA CYS A 59 22.53 18.57 -1.48
C CYS A 59 21.79 17.62 -0.53
N THR A 60 22.14 17.65 0.76
CA THR A 60 21.49 16.87 1.84
C THR A 60 20.11 17.38 2.24
N ARG A 61 19.43 18.14 1.37
CA ARG A 61 18.09 18.66 1.62
C ARG A 61 17.04 17.76 1.00
N TRP A 62 15.83 17.90 1.50
CA TRP A 62 14.68 17.18 1.00
C TRP A 62 13.72 18.16 0.35
N GLU A 63 12.87 17.64 -0.52
CA GLU A 63 11.75 18.39 -1.09
C GLU A 63 10.46 17.62 -0.84
N TYR A 64 9.37 18.37 -0.68
CA TYR A 64 8.04 17.81 -0.57
C TYR A 64 7.03 18.57 -1.44
N CYS A 65 5.92 17.92 -1.74
CA CYS A 65 4.80 18.49 -2.47
C CYS A 65 3.49 17.86 -2.00
N PHE A 66 2.55 18.69 -1.55
CA PHE A 66 1.16 18.27 -1.33
C PHE A 66 0.36 18.51 -2.60
N VAL A 67 -0.25 17.44 -3.13
CA VAL A 67 -1.02 17.44 -4.37
C VAL A 67 -2.48 17.16 -4.02
N GLY A 68 -3.34 18.16 -4.20
CA GLY A 68 -4.80 18.05 -4.13
C GLY A 68 -5.45 18.67 -5.37
N THR A 69 -6.56 19.39 -5.18
CA THR A 69 -7.15 20.26 -6.21
C THR A 69 -6.21 21.41 -6.60
N LYS A 70 -5.29 21.75 -5.70
CA LYS A 70 -4.17 22.66 -5.89
C LYS A 70 -2.96 22.16 -5.10
N TYR A 71 -1.84 22.86 -5.21
CA TYR A 71 -0.66 22.62 -4.40
C TYR A 71 -0.75 23.35 -3.06
N PHE A 72 -0.23 22.72 -2.00
CA PHE A 72 -0.22 23.31 -0.66
C PHE A 72 1.18 23.32 -0.05
N SER A 73 1.48 24.34 0.73
CA SER A 73 2.64 24.37 1.63
C SER A 73 2.33 23.71 2.97
N LEU A 74 3.36 23.26 3.70
CA LEU A 74 3.17 22.74 5.05
C LEU A 74 2.52 23.78 5.98
N GLU A 75 2.90 25.05 5.86
CA GLU A 75 2.33 26.14 6.66
C GLU A 75 0.83 26.33 6.40
N GLU A 76 0.40 26.23 5.13
CA GLU A 76 -1.02 26.25 4.77
C GLU A 76 -1.76 25.03 5.36
N MET A 77 -1.13 23.86 5.26
CA MET A 77 -1.67 22.61 5.79
C MET A 77 -1.78 22.60 7.32
N LEU A 78 -0.87 23.27 8.03
CA LEU A 78 -0.90 23.42 9.49
C LEU A 78 -1.99 24.39 9.96
N LYS A 79 -2.37 25.37 9.14
CA LYS A 79 -3.47 26.30 9.42
C LYS A 79 -4.85 25.70 9.13
N LYS A 80 -4.93 24.64 8.32
CA LYS A 80 -6.18 23.95 8.00
C LYS A 80 -6.68 23.10 9.17
N ASN A 81 -8.00 22.93 9.23
CA ASN A 81 -8.61 22.00 10.17
C ASN A 81 -8.18 20.57 9.81
N ARG A 82 -7.43 19.93 10.71
CA ARG A 82 -6.92 18.56 10.55
C ARG A 82 -8.03 17.55 10.26
N ASN A 83 -9.24 17.75 10.76
CA ASN A 83 -10.35 16.82 10.51
C ASN A 83 -10.92 16.92 9.08
N MET A 84 -10.57 17.97 8.34
CA MET A 84 -10.97 18.19 6.94
C MET A 84 -9.87 17.80 5.95
N THR A 85 -8.66 17.48 6.42
CA THR A 85 -7.55 17.08 5.56
C THR A 85 -7.29 15.59 5.71
N ARG A 86 -7.02 14.92 4.60
CA ARG A 86 -6.63 13.51 4.58
C ARG A 86 -5.50 13.29 3.61
N ILE A 87 -4.58 12.41 3.98
CA ILE A 87 -3.53 11.95 3.09
C ILE A 87 -3.84 10.52 2.70
N ASN A 88 -4.20 10.31 1.44
CA ASN A 88 -4.52 8.97 0.92
C ASN A 88 -3.34 8.33 0.18
N ASN A 89 -2.30 9.08 -0.15
CA ASN A 89 -1.16 8.53 -0.87
C ASN A 89 0.13 9.23 -0.41
N VAL A 90 1.08 8.42 0.05
CA VAL A 90 2.43 8.88 0.42
C VAL A 90 3.43 8.26 -0.55
N VAL A 91 4.19 9.11 -1.22
CA VAL A 91 5.19 8.67 -2.21
C VAL A 91 6.56 9.20 -1.84
N PHE A 92 7.53 8.29 -1.74
CA PHE A 92 8.96 8.59 -1.62
C PHE A 92 9.65 8.19 -2.92
N GLN A 93 10.23 9.13 -3.68
CA GLN A 93 10.84 8.87 -4.99
C GLN A 93 11.96 9.86 -5.34
N TYR A 94 12.85 9.54 -6.29
CA TYR A 94 13.87 10.49 -6.78
C TYR A 94 13.35 11.43 -7.89
N GLY A 95 12.38 10.97 -8.70
CA GLY A 95 11.96 11.65 -9.92
C GLY A 95 11.25 12.99 -9.68
N LYS A 96 11.56 14.01 -10.50
CA LYS A 96 10.81 15.29 -10.52
C LYS A 96 9.79 15.23 -11.63
N MET A 97 8.52 15.43 -11.31
CA MET A 97 7.52 15.70 -12.35
C MET A 97 7.56 17.19 -12.67
N ALA A 98 7.69 17.52 -13.96
CA ALA A 98 7.91 18.90 -14.42
C ALA A 98 6.83 19.90 -13.97
N HIS A 99 5.61 19.44 -13.72
CA HIS A 99 4.46 20.29 -13.37
C HIS A 99 4.22 20.44 -11.85
N GLN A 100 5.05 19.83 -11.00
CA GLN A 100 4.83 19.82 -9.54
C GLN A 100 5.64 20.91 -8.82
N GLN A 101 4.97 21.61 -7.90
CA GLN A 101 5.58 22.66 -7.09
C GLN A 101 6.19 22.08 -5.81
N PHE A 102 7.44 21.62 -5.93
CA PHE A 102 8.22 21.15 -4.79
C PHE A 102 8.71 22.29 -3.92
N ARG A 103 8.71 22.06 -2.61
CA ARG A 103 9.23 22.97 -1.59
C ARG A 103 10.38 22.29 -0.85
N GLU A 104 11.45 23.02 -0.63
CA GLU A 104 12.59 22.52 0.14
C GLU A 104 12.27 22.46 1.63
N ILE A 105 12.82 21.45 2.29
CA ILE A 105 12.71 21.24 3.73
C ILE A 105 14.03 20.63 4.23
N SER A 106 14.46 21.00 5.44
CA SER A 106 15.60 20.32 6.07
C SER A 106 15.21 18.90 6.49
N LYS A 107 16.22 18.04 6.68
CA LYS A 107 16.02 16.67 7.16
C LYS A 107 15.37 16.66 8.56
N GLU A 108 15.78 17.59 9.41
CA GLU A 108 15.27 17.75 10.77
C GLU A 108 13.81 18.20 10.78
N GLU A 109 13.44 19.21 9.98
CA GLU A 109 12.05 19.66 9.84
C GLU A 109 11.16 18.58 9.19
N LEU A 110 11.70 17.83 8.23
CA LEU A 110 11.01 16.69 7.64
C LEU A 110 10.61 15.66 8.72
N LYS A 111 11.55 15.29 9.60
CA LYS A 111 11.32 14.31 10.67
C LYS A 111 10.46 14.85 11.83
N THR A 112 10.61 16.12 12.18
CA THR A 112 9.98 16.70 13.38
C THR A 112 8.64 17.38 13.11
N GLN A 113 8.39 17.85 11.89
CA GLN A 113 7.17 18.57 11.53
C GLN A 113 6.36 17.85 10.45
N LEU A 114 6.96 17.60 9.29
CA LEU A 114 6.23 17.10 8.13
C LEU A 114 5.76 15.65 8.34
N ILE A 115 6.65 14.73 8.71
CA ILE A 115 6.31 13.32 8.95
C ILE A 115 5.23 13.15 10.03
N PRO A 116 5.34 13.77 11.23
CA PRO A 116 4.29 13.66 12.24
C PRO A 116 2.94 14.22 11.79
N TYR A 117 2.96 15.33 11.04
CA TYR A 117 1.75 15.87 10.43
C TYR A 117 1.13 14.86 9.47
N VAL A 118 1.93 14.34 8.53
CA VAL A 118 1.47 13.39 7.51
C VAL A 118 0.88 12.15 8.16
N ALA A 119 1.59 11.55 9.11
CA ALA A 119 1.16 10.36 9.83
C ALA A 119 -0.15 10.57 10.59
N ALA A 120 -0.41 11.78 11.11
CA ALA A 120 -1.67 12.12 11.78
C ALA A 120 -2.86 12.28 10.81
N GLN A 121 -2.60 12.53 9.52
CA GLN A 121 -3.62 12.71 8.48
C GLN A 121 -3.82 11.47 7.62
N LEU A 122 -3.08 10.38 7.85
CA LEU A 122 -3.31 9.10 7.18
C LEU A 122 -4.71 8.57 7.51
N ASN A 123 -5.27 7.81 6.58
CA ASN A 123 -6.57 7.18 6.69
C ASN A 123 -6.45 5.66 6.45
N ARG A 124 -7.51 4.92 6.78
CA ARG A 124 -7.56 3.44 6.65
C ARG A 124 -7.46 2.90 5.22
N PHE A 125 -7.43 3.77 4.22
CA PHE A 125 -7.32 3.45 2.80
C PHE A 125 -6.12 4.15 2.16
N SER A 126 -5.17 4.60 2.98
CA SER A 126 -3.95 5.22 2.47
C SER A 126 -3.08 4.20 1.75
N THR A 127 -2.36 4.67 0.75
CA THR A 127 -1.34 3.92 0.02
C THR A 127 0.04 4.48 0.32
N LEU A 128 1.03 3.61 0.37
CA LEU A 128 2.44 3.95 0.50
C LEU A 128 3.18 3.44 -0.74
N GLN A 129 4.01 4.31 -1.33
CA GLN A 129 4.96 3.95 -2.37
C GLN A 129 6.33 4.51 -2.01
N CYS A 130 7.34 3.66 -1.96
CA CYS A 130 8.72 4.05 -1.71
C CYS A 130 9.64 3.41 -2.75
N ASP A 131 10.16 4.25 -3.63
CA ASP A 131 11.11 3.90 -4.68
C ASP A 131 12.52 4.42 -4.37
N LEU A 132 12.77 4.90 -3.15
CA LEU A 132 14.09 5.34 -2.71
C LEU A 132 14.99 4.15 -2.42
N GLU A 133 16.23 4.21 -2.89
CA GLU A 133 17.25 3.21 -2.58
C GLU A 133 17.70 3.34 -1.13
N ARG A 134 18.31 2.28 -0.61
CA ARG A 134 18.83 2.27 0.76
C ARG A 134 20.12 3.07 0.84
N SER A 135 20.12 4.10 1.69
CA SER A 135 21.30 4.84 2.10
C SER A 135 21.14 5.23 3.57
N PRO A 136 22.23 5.57 4.29
CA PRO A 136 22.11 6.03 5.68
C PRO A 136 21.16 7.23 5.85
N GLU A 137 21.04 8.07 4.82
CA GLU A 137 20.15 9.23 4.86
C GLU A 137 18.68 8.85 4.65
N THR A 138 18.40 8.00 3.65
CA THR A 138 17.02 7.56 3.37
C THR A 138 16.51 6.63 4.48
N GLU A 139 17.36 5.76 5.02
CA GLU A 139 17.06 4.88 6.14
C GLU A 139 16.63 5.66 7.41
N ASP A 140 17.32 6.76 7.74
CA ASP A 140 16.95 7.60 8.88
C ASP A 140 15.59 8.31 8.68
N VAL A 141 15.36 8.90 7.50
CA VAL A 141 14.11 9.61 7.19
C VAL A 141 12.92 8.64 7.10
N LEU A 142 13.08 7.54 6.36
CA LEU A 142 12.03 6.53 6.20
C LEU A 142 11.78 5.80 7.51
N GLY A 143 12.81 5.50 8.29
CA GLY A 143 12.68 4.95 9.64
C GLY A 143 11.82 5.84 10.56
N ALA A 144 11.99 7.16 10.49
CA ALA A 144 11.12 8.10 11.22
C ALA A 144 9.66 8.04 10.73
N PHE A 145 9.45 7.96 9.42
CA PHE A 145 8.10 7.83 8.84
C PHE A 145 7.41 6.52 9.24
N TYR A 146 8.12 5.40 9.14
CA TYR A 146 7.63 4.08 9.53
C TYR A 146 7.21 4.05 11.00
N LYS A 147 8.07 4.53 11.91
CA LYS A 147 7.74 4.64 13.33
C LYS A 147 6.52 5.53 13.59
N ALA A 148 6.41 6.67 12.90
CA ALA A 148 5.30 7.60 13.07
C ALA A 148 3.96 7.04 12.55
N SER A 149 3.99 6.17 11.55
CA SER A 149 2.79 5.68 10.84
C SER A 149 2.33 4.28 11.25
N SER A 150 3.21 3.46 11.84
CA SER A 150 2.94 2.03 12.18
C SER A 150 1.61 1.81 12.88
N ASN A 151 1.28 2.64 13.88
CA ASN A 151 0.08 2.46 14.73
C ASN A 151 -1.07 3.43 14.37
N ARG A 152 -0.96 4.17 13.26
CA ARG A 152 -1.90 5.27 12.94
C ARG A 152 -2.80 4.99 11.76
N ALA A 153 -2.37 4.13 10.84
CA ALA A 153 -3.15 3.77 9.68
C ALA A 153 -2.82 2.34 9.24
N SER A 154 -3.84 1.64 8.77
CA SER A 154 -3.68 0.42 8.00
C SER A 154 -3.64 0.81 6.53
N PHE A 155 -2.50 0.61 5.88
CA PHE A 155 -2.35 0.88 4.45
C PHE A 155 -3.03 -0.23 3.64
N THR A 156 -3.78 0.16 2.60
CA THR A 156 -4.39 -0.78 1.66
C THR A 156 -3.42 -1.25 0.58
N SER A 157 -2.40 -0.44 0.30
CA SER A 157 -1.33 -0.79 -0.63
C SER A 157 -0.01 -0.26 -0.12
N ILE A 158 1.01 -1.11 -0.12
CA ILE A 158 2.37 -0.81 0.31
C ILE A 158 3.31 -1.25 -0.81
N THR A 159 4.07 -0.32 -1.36
CA THR A 159 5.24 -0.60 -2.19
C THR A 159 6.45 -0.05 -1.46
N MET A 160 7.44 -0.90 -1.15
CA MET A 160 8.61 -0.46 -0.40
C MET A 160 9.87 -1.27 -0.68
N ASN A 161 11.01 -0.60 -0.52
CA ASN A 161 12.34 -1.20 -0.43
C ASN A 161 12.70 -1.51 1.02
N TYR A 162 13.65 -2.40 1.25
CA TYR A 162 14.23 -2.60 2.58
C TYR A 162 15.04 -1.38 3.01
N GLN A 163 14.76 -0.86 4.20
CA GLN A 163 15.38 0.33 4.78
C GLN A 163 15.81 0.07 6.22
N GLY A 164 16.31 -1.14 6.51
CA GLY A 164 16.68 -1.56 7.86
C GLY A 164 15.48 -2.02 8.71
N GLN A 165 15.73 -2.26 10.00
CA GLN A 165 14.77 -2.88 10.92
C GLN A 165 13.41 -2.15 10.97
N ALA A 166 13.42 -0.82 10.92
CA ALA A 166 12.20 -0.03 10.99
C ALA A 166 11.21 -0.33 9.85
N SER A 167 11.72 -0.73 8.67
CA SER A 167 10.89 -1.09 7.52
C SER A 167 10.24 -2.48 7.68
N GLU A 168 10.94 -3.41 8.34
CA GLU A 168 10.42 -4.72 8.70
C GLU A 168 9.36 -4.60 9.81
N ASP A 169 9.67 -3.88 10.89
CA ASP A 169 8.74 -3.66 12.01
C ASP A 169 7.43 -3.02 11.53
N PHE A 170 7.55 -2.05 10.62
CA PHE A 170 6.39 -1.42 9.99
C PHE A 170 5.58 -2.42 9.16
N LEU A 171 6.23 -3.23 8.31
CA LEU A 171 5.54 -4.24 7.52
C LEU A 171 4.82 -5.25 8.42
N ALA A 172 5.45 -5.70 9.50
CA ALA A 172 4.85 -6.61 10.48
C ALA A 172 3.58 -6.00 11.10
N ALA A 173 3.66 -4.76 11.60
CA ALA A 173 2.52 -4.06 12.18
C ALA A 173 1.37 -3.90 11.17
N GLN A 174 1.69 -3.57 9.91
CA GLN A 174 0.67 -3.42 8.87
C GLN A 174 -0.05 -4.73 8.52
N ILE A 175 0.65 -5.87 8.57
CA ILE A 175 0.07 -7.19 8.32
C ILE A 175 -0.85 -7.62 9.48
N GLU A 176 -0.45 -7.32 10.71
CA GLU A 176 -1.24 -7.60 11.90
C GLU A 176 -2.54 -6.80 11.93
N ASP A 177 -2.49 -5.50 11.62
CA ASP A 177 -3.62 -4.59 11.75
C ASP A 177 -4.55 -4.54 10.53
N SER A 178 -4.01 -4.65 9.31
CA SER A 178 -4.82 -4.45 8.10
C SER A 178 -5.76 -5.62 7.85
N ALA A 179 -7.05 -5.35 7.61
CA ALA A 179 -8.00 -6.39 7.18
C ALA A 179 -7.68 -6.91 5.78
N SER A 180 -7.04 -6.08 4.96
CA SER A 180 -6.63 -6.42 3.61
C SER A 180 -5.57 -5.48 3.06
N CYS A 181 -4.45 -6.02 2.58
CA CYS A 181 -3.33 -5.22 2.09
C CYS A 181 -2.76 -5.80 0.80
N SER A 182 -2.42 -4.92 -0.14
CA SER A 182 -1.61 -5.20 -1.31
C SER A 182 -0.15 -4.84 -1.02
N VAL A 183 0.77 -5.79 -1.08
CA VAL A 183 2.18 -5.57 -0.73
C VAL A 183 3.08 -5.82 -1.93
N ILE A 184 3.96 -4.87 -2.22
CA ILE A 184 5.01 -4.95 -3.23
C ILE A 184 6.33 -4.69 -2.54
N LEU A 185 7.13 -5.73 -2.34
CA LEU A 185 8.48 -5.59 -1.83
C LEU A 185 9.46 -5.52 -2.99
N ARG A 186 10.42 -4.61 -2.88
CA ARG A 186 11.44 -4.34 -3.88
C ARG A 186 12.82 -4.24 -3.23
N GLY A 187 13.86 -4.25 -4.07
CA GLY A 187 15.24 -4.10 -3.63
C GLY A 187 15.78 -5.33 -2.90
N THR A 188 17.04 -5.25 -2.48
CA THR A 188 17.77 -6.34 -1.83
C THR A 188 17.97 -6.08 -0.34
N GLY A 189 18.45 -7.10 0.38
CA GLY A 189 18.82 -7.04 1.79
C GLY A 189 17.67 -7.29 2.75
N TRP A 190 16.53 -7.81 2.27
CA TRP A 190 15.43 -8.19 3.15
C TRP A 190 15.86 -9.35 4.07
N PRO A 191 15.60 -9.27 5.39
CA PRO A 191 15.99 -10.32 6.32
C PRO A 191 15.14 -11.58 6.15
N ILE A 192 15.67 -12.74 6.53
CA ILE A 192 14.97 -14.03 6.39
C ILE A 192 13.64 -14.08 7.16
N THR A 193 13.53 -13.31 8.23
CA THR A 193 12.33 -13.12 9.05
C THR A 193 11.15 -12.57 8.25
N VAL A 194 11.39 -11.83 7.16
CA VAL A 194 10.33 -11.35 6.27
C VAL A 194 9.49 -12.48 5.68
N LYS A 195 10.08 -13.67 5.48
CA LYS A 195 9.35 -14.86 4.98
C LYS A 195 8.17 -15.21 5.87
N HIS A 196 8.33 -15.08 7.19
CA HIS A 196 7.25 -15.35 8.13
C HIS A 196 6.10 -14.34 7.98
N HIS A 197 6.43 -13.06 7.80
CA HIS A 197 5.45 -12.02 7.52
C HIS A 197 4.69 -12.28 6.22
N LEU A 198 5.39 -12.71 5.15
CA LEU A 198 4.76 -13.08 3.88
C LEU A 198 3.79 -14.27 4.04
N LEU A 199 4.18 -15.30 4.79
CA LEU A 199 3.31 -16.45 5.09
C LEU A 199 2.04 -16.01 5.83
N THR A 200 2.18 -15.16 6.84
CA THR A 200 1.04 -14.61 7.60
C THR A 200 0.12 -13.77 6.72
N LEU A 201 0.70 -12.93 5.87
CA LEU A 201 -0.06 -12.10 4.93
C LEU A 201 -0.88 -12.98 3.96
N ILE A 202 -0.27 -14.01 3.38
CA ILE A 202 -0.92 -14.94 2.44
C ILE A 202 -1.98 -15.80 3.16
N ALA A 203 -1.68 -16.32 4.35
CA ALA A 203 -2.60 -17.13 5.15
C ALA A 203 -3.84 -16.34 5.58
N GLY A 204 -3.67 -15.06 5.91
CA GLY A 204 -4.71 -14.23 6.49
C GLY A 204 -5.44 -13.36 5.46
N LYS A 205 -4.74 -12.41 4.82
CA LYS A 205 -5.36 -11.13 4.45
C LYS A 205 -4.89 -10.48 3.13
N ALA A 206 -3.94 -11.05 2.39
CA ALA A 206 -3.44 -10.42 1.16
C ALA A 206 -4.45 -10.46 0.01
N TYR A 207 -4.69 -9.31 -0.63
CA TYR A 207 -5.28 -9.24 -1.97
C TYR A 207 -4.21 -9.35 -3.06
N TYR A 208 -3.04 -8.79 -2.82
CA TYR A 208 -1.94 -8.81 -3.79
C TYR A 208 -0.61 -8.87 -3.06
N LEU A 209 0.27 -9.76 -3.50
CA LEU A 209 1.64 -9.83 -3.01
C LEU A 209 2.60 -9.95 -4.19
N ASN A 210 3.55 -9.04 -4.31
CA ASN A 210 4.60 -9.12 -5.31
C ASN A 210 5.96 -8.91 -4.64
N VAL A 211 6.82 -9.92 -4.75
CA VAL A 211 8.20 -9.87 -4.25
C VAL A 211 9.21 -10.18 -5.36
N CYS A 212 8.82 -10.10 -6.64
CA CYS A 212 9.65 -10.43 -7.81
C CYS A 212 10.92 -9.59 -7.94
N GLU A 213 10.96 -8.42 -7.31
CA GLU A 213 12.09 -7.49 -7.37
C GLU A 213 12.93 -7.54 -6.09
N THR A 214 12.91 -8.69 -5.38
CA THR A 214 13.66 -8.92 -4.14
C THR A 214 14.65 -10.08 -4.23
N ASP A 215 15.56 -10.13 -3.26
CA ASP A 215 16.47 -11.25 -3.00
C ASP A 215 15.93 -12.26 -1.96
N ILE A 216 14.62 -12.21 -1.67
CA ILE A 216 13.97 -13.13 -0.74
C ILE A 216 13.91 -14.51 -1.40
N ASP A 217 14.86 -15.36 -1.05
CA ASP A 217 14.90 -16.75 -1.52
C ASP A 217 13.77 -17.57 -0.89
N LEU A 218 12.88 -18.14 -1.68
CA LEU A 218 11.87 -19.06 -1.17
C LEU A 218 12.34 -20.50 -1.34
N ASP A 219 12.71 -21.11 -0.23
CA ASP A 219 12.99 -22.55 -0.21
C ASP A 219 11.73 -23.35 -0.59
N PRO A 220 11.89 -24.59 -1.10
CA PRO A 220 10.78 -25.45 -1.51
C PRO A 220 9.69 -25.63 -0.45
N VAL A 221 10.06 -25.68 0.83
CA VAL A 221 9.11 -25.89 1.94
C VAL A 221 8.26 -24.65 2.16
N THR A 222 8.89 -23.47 2.17
CA THR A 222 8.19 -22.19 2.28
C THR A 222 7.24 -21.99 1.10
N PHE A 223 7.70 -22.23 -0.13
CA PHE A 223 6.85 -22.11 -1.32
C PHE A 223 5.68 -23.09 -1.31
N ALA A 224 5.90 -24.36 -0.96
CA ALA A 224 4.83 -25.34 -0.80
C ALA A 224 3.78 -24.88 0.23
N SER A 225 4.24 -24.28 1.34
CA SER A 225 3.37 -23.75 2.39
C SER A 225 2.53 -22.59 1.88
N ILE A 226 3.17 -21.61 1.22
CA ILE A 226 2.49 -20.48 0.56
C ILE A 226 1.43 -20.99 -0.41
N PHE A 227 1.80 -21.95 -1.25
CA PHE A 227 0.91 -22.50 -2.26
C PHE A 227 -0.30 -23.21 -1.66
N ASN A 228 -0.07 -24.04 -0.64
CA ASN A 228 -1.14 -24.73 0.07
C ASN A 228 -2.09 -23.75 0.79
N LEU A 229 -1.56 -22.68 1.39
CA LEU A 229 -2.35 -21.63 2.02
C LEU A 229 -3.21 -20.90 0.97
N TRP A 230 -2.62 -20.57 -0.17
CA TRP A 230 -3.33 -19.94 -1.28
C TRP A 230 -4.45 -20.83 -1.84
N LEU A 231 -4.20 -22.13 -2.04
CA LEU A 231 -5.22 -23.08 -2.49
C LEU A 231 -6.37 -23.26 -1.50
N LYS A 232 -6.12 -23.13 -0.19
CA LYS A 232 -7.18 -23.19 0.83
C LYS A 232 -8.12 -21.99 0.74
N LYS A 233 -7.64 -20.85 0.23
CA LYS A 233 -8.41 -19.60 0.08
C LYS A 233 -9.29 -19.53 -1.18
N LYS A 234 -9.78 -20.67 -1.68
CA LYS A 234 -10.55 -20.89 -2.92
C LYS A 234 -11.74 -19.94 -3.22
N THR A 235 -12.06 -18.97 -2.37
CA THR A 235 -13.30 -18.20 -2.38
C THR A 235 -13.18 -16.74 -2.81
N ASP A 236 -11.98 -16.14 -2.87
CA ASP A 236 -11.81 -14.74 -3.30
C ASP A 236 -10.97 -14.63 -4.58
N SER A 237 -11.62 -14.27 -5.68
CA SER A 237 -11.08 -14.25 -7.06
C SER A 237 -10.11 -13.12 -7.39
N HIS A 238 -9.59 -12.42 -6.38
CA HIS A 238 -8.71 -11.25 -6.57
C HIS A 238 -7.30 -11.43 -6.02
N ASN A 239 -6.95 -12.63 -5.53
CA ASN A 239 -5.65 -12.88 -4.91
C ASN A 239 -4.57 -13.21 -5.95
N LYS A 240 -3.62 -12.28 -6.17
CA LYS A 240 -2.45 -12.51 -7.02
C LYS A 240 -1.16 -12.45 -6.21
N THR A 241 -0.33 -13.48 -6.36
CA THR A 241 0.96 -13.58 -5.68
C THR A 241 2.08 -13.80 -6.69
N SER A 242 3.20 -13.08 -6.59
CA SER A 242 4.33 -13.18 -7.51
C SER A 242 5.67 -13.17 -6.76
N PHE A 243 6.57 -14.07 -7.14
CA PHE A 243 7.85 -14.36 -6.46
C PHE A 243 9.05 -14.19 -7.39
N PRO A 244 10.26 -13.92 -6.85
CA PRO A 244 11.48 -13.90 -7.65
C PRO A 244 11.79 -15.31 -8.17
N GLN A 245 12.72 -15.39 -9.11
CA GLN A 245 13.19 -16.67 -9.62
C GLN A 245 13.74 -17.53 -8.47
N VAL A 246 13.19 -18.73 -8.34
CA VAL A 246 13.64 -19.71 -7.35
C VAL A 246 14.89 -20.40 -7.90
N SER A 247 15.90 -20.55 -7.04
CA SER A 247 17.18 -21.19 -7.34
C SER A 247 17.04 -22.66 -7.78
N ASP A 248 16.07 -23.40 -7.21
CA ASP A 248 15.74 -24.78 -7.59
C ASP A 248 14.35 -24.91 -8.21
N PHE A 249 14.24 -24.44 -9.44
CA PHE A 249 13.01 -24.52 -10.24
C PHE A 249 12.56 -25.98 -10.50
N THR A 250 13.50 -26.93 -10.54
CA THR A 250 13.22 -28.34 -10.78
C THR A 250 12.52 -28.98 -9.59
N ALA A 251 12.98 -28.71 -8.37
CA ALA A 251 12.29 -29.15 -7.15
C ALA A 251 10.88 -28.54 -7.05
N MET A 252 10.70 -27.27 -7.41
CA MET A 252 9.39 -26.61 -7.37
C MET A 252 8.35 -27.26 -8.29
N LYS A 253 8.77 -27.71 -9.50
CA LYS A 253 7.88 -28.46 -10.42
C LYS A 253 7.35 -29.75 -9.80
N GLN A 254 8.11 -30.37 -8.90
CA GLN A 254 7.76 -31.64 -8.25
C GLN A 254 6.80 -31.47 -7.06
N ILE A 255 6.58 -30.24 -6.56
CA ILE A 255 5.72 -30.01 -5.38
C ILE A 255 4.25 -30.32 -5.68
N ARG A 256 3.78 -30.11 -6.93
CA ARG A 256 2.39 -30.40 -7.36
C ARG A 256 2.31 -30.86 -8.82
N PRO A 257 2.78 -32.07 -9.14
CA PRO A 257 2.71 -32.63 -10.49
C PRO A 257 1.26 -32.79 -10.97
N ASP A 258 0.32 -33.00 -10.03
CA ASP A 258 -1.12 -33.15 -10.28
C ASP A 258 -1.78 -31.87 -10.81
N LEU A 259 -1.19 -30.71 -10.51
CA LEU A 259 -1.66 -29.45 -11.04
C LEU A 259 -1.07 -29.16 -12.41
N GLN A 260 -0.13 -29.95 -12.94
CA GLN A 260 0.42 -29.73 -14.26
C GLN A 260 -0.66 -29.94 -15.35
N ILE A 261 -1.46 -28.90 -15.64
CA ILE A 261 -2.58 -28.98 -16.60
C ILE A 261 -1.99 -29.15 -18.01
N PRO A 262 -2.36 -30.22 -18.75
CA PRO A 262 -2.06 -30.32 -20.17
C PRO A 262 -2.74 -29.19 -20.93
N LYS A 263 -2.09 -28.63 -21.95
CA LYS A 263 -2.54 -27.45 -22.73
C LYS A 263 -3.97 -27.53 -23.32
N ASP A 264 -4.65 -28.68 -23.24
CA ASP A 264 -5.85 -29.00 -24.01
C ASP A 264 -7.12 -29.33 -23.17
N ARG A 265 -7.21 -28.96 -21.88
CA ARG A 265 -8.44 -29.19 -21.07
C ARG A 265 -9.27 -27.92 -20.83
N GLU A 266 -10.60 -28.06 -20.95
CA GLU A 266 -11.58 -27.01 -20.62
C GLU A 266 -11.50 -26.61 -19.14
N PHE A 267 -11.40 -25.29 -18.93
CA PHE A 267 -10.99 -24.62 -17.69
C PHE A 267 -12.01 -24.70 -16.54
N THR A 268 -11.54 -25.11 -15.35
CA THR A 268 -12.30 -25.07 -14.08
C THR A 268 -11.79 -24.02 -13.09
N GLY A 269 -11.39 -22.83 -13.56
CA GLY A 269 -11.31 -21.61 -12.74
C GLY A 269 -10.01 -21.33 -11.97
N VAL A 270 -8.93 -22.08 -12.19
CA VAL A 270 -7.59 -21.78 -11.64
C VAL A 270 -6.56 -21.93 -12.76
N GLU A 271 -5.88 -20.84 -13.12
CA GLU A 271 -4.77 -20.86 -14.07
C GLU A 271 -3.47 -20.73 -13.28
N TRP A 272 -2.61 -21.74 -13.32
CA TRP A 272 -1.24 -21.58 -12.87
C TRP A 272 -0.36 -21.72 -14.12
N SER A 273 0.51 -20.75 -14.33
CA SER A 273 1.50 -20.80 -15.39
C SER A 273 2.88 -20.75 -14.74
N LEU A 274 3.60 -21.84 -14.91
CA LEU A 274 5.02 -21.90 -14.59
C LEU A 274 5.78 -21.55 -15.87
N GLY A 275 5.83 -20.25 -16.18
CA GLY A 275 6.41 -19.73 -17.41
C GLY A 275 7.73 -19.01 -17.18
N GLU A 276 8.71 -19.27 -18.02
CA GLU A 276 9.83 -18.35 -18.23
C GLU A 276 9.29 -17.14 -18.99
N LYS A 277 9.00 -16.05 -18.28
CA LYS A 277 8.52 -14.83 -18.92
C LYS A 277 9.68 -13.89 -19.22
N THR A 278 10.21 -13.95 -20.44
CA THR A 278 11.11 -12.92 -20.97
C THR A 278 10.28 -11.68 -21.30
N THR A 279 10.23 -10.72 -20.37
CA THR A 279 9.72 -9.38 -20.70
C THR A 279 10.79 -8.65 -21.51
N ALA A 280 10.42 -8.03 -22.63
CA ALA A 280 11.33 -7.38 -23.58
C ALA A 280 12.27 -6.30 -23.00
N GLU A 281 12.10 -5.90 -21.73
CA GLU A 281 12.95 -4.93 -21.05
C GLU A 281 13.87 -5.51 -19.96
N THR A 282 13.70 -6.77 -19.55
CA THR A 282 14.65 -7.45 -18.62
C THR A 282 14.56 -8.97 -18.76
N ASP A 283 15.69 -9.63 -19.01
CA ASP A 283 15.87 -11.09 -18.93
C ASP A 283 15.76 -11.56 -17.47
N LYS A 284 14.53 -11.55 -16.92
CA LYS A 284 14.25 -12.03 -15.56
C LYS A 284 13.06 -12.97 -15.58
N HIS A 285 13.31 -14.25 -15.26
CA HIS A 285 12.29 -15.28 -15.11
C HIS A 285 11.42 -15.00 -13.85
N ARG A 286 10.11 -15.25 -13.92
CA ARG A 286 9.16 -14.93 -12.83
C ARG A 286 8.26 -16.13 -12.53
N LEU A 287 8.04 -16.43 -11.25
CA LEU A 287 6.98 -17.35 -10.81
C LEU A 287 5.78 -16.55 -10.29
N GLY A 288 4.58 -16.92 -10.70
CA GLY A 288 3.35 -16.31 -10.22
C GLY A 288 2.21 -17.32 -10.05
N PHE A 289 1.36 -17.06 -9.07
CA PHE A 289 0.10 -17.76 -8.86
C PHE A 289 -1.06 -16.85 -9.26
N TYR A 290 -1.95 -17.36 -10.12
CA TYR A 290 -3.11 -16.62 -10.62
C TYR A 290 -4.40 -17.44 -10.39
N VAL A 291 -5.50 -16.78 -10.07
CA VAL A 291 -6.85 -17.38 -10.15
C VAL A 291 -7.62 -16.57 -11.18
N HIS A 292 -8.05 -17.21 -12.27
CA HIS A 292 -8.96 -16.62 -13.24
C HIS A 292 -10.35 -17.22 -13.00
N GLN A 293 -11.25 -16.45 -12.36
CA GLN A 293 -12.68 -16.80 -12.32
C GLN A 293 -13.34 -16.25 -13.59
N LYS A 294 -14.18 -17.07 -14.26
CA LYS A 294 -14.87 -16.70 -15.51
C LYS A 294 -15.63 -15.36 -15.34
N ASP A 295 -15.57 -14.55 -16.39
CA ASP A 295 -16.31 -13.29 -16.64
C ASP A 295 -15.65 -11.95 -16.24
N THR A 296 -14.32 -11.80 -16.33
CA THR A 296 -13.68 -10.50 -16.60
C THR A 296 -12.24 -10.68 -17.12
N TYR A 297 -11.89 -10.00 -18.22
CA TYR A 297 -10.59 -10.16 -18.90
C TYR A 297 -9.44 -9.41 -18.20
N ILE A 298 -8.26 -10.04 -18.18
CA ILE A 298 -6.97 -9.68 -18.81
C ILE A 298 -5.81 -10.20 -17.93
N SER A 299 -4.98 -11.09 -18.47
CA SER A 299 -3.55 -11.14 -18.17
C SER A 299 -2.79 -11.02 -19.52
N PHE A 300 -1.82 -10.11 -19.61
CA PHE A 300 -1.07 -9.85 -20.85
C PHE A 300 0.13 -10.81 -20.99
N HIS A 301 0.43 -11.11 -22.27
CA HIS A 301 1.53 -11.87 -22.88
C HIS A 301 2.82 -12.01 -22.07
#